data_AF-A0A957GGC3-F1
#
_entry.id   AF-A0A957GGC3-F1
#
_cell.length_a   1.000
_cell.length_b   1.000
_cell.length_c   1.000
_cell.angle_alpha   90.00
_cell.angle_beta   90.00
_cell.angle_gamma   90.00
#
_symmetry.space_group_name_H-M   'P 1'
#
loop_
_entity.id
_entity.type
_entity.pdbx_description
1 polymer ?
#
loop_
_entity_poly.entity_id
_entity_poly.type
_entity_poly.pdbx_seq_one_letter_code
_entity_poly.pdbx_strand_id
1 'polypeptide(L)'
;RLEQLLELQKGLPNLTIGIHSVISTFSVGHLDELIAYADQSGADQFITEIAEPRVELDTVGLPITPDKEAYAEAIDRLIAYVESKRFRGMARFTEAFRVEYYKLVKRILDEKDQVIPCYAGWASAQIYADGT
;
A
#
# COMPACT_ATOMS: atom_id res chain seq x y z
N ARG A 1 10.63 0.39 17.46
CA ARG A 1 9.42 -0.48 17.45
C ARG A 1 9.56 -1.61 16.43
N LEU A 2 9.99 -1.37 15.19
CA LEU A 2 10.18 -2.43 14.19
C LEU A 2 11.12 -3.56 14.69
N GLU A 3 12.28 -3.22 15.25
CA GLU A 3 13.23 -4.21 15.80
C GLU A 3 12.58 -5.15 16.83
N GLN A 4 11.67 -4.64 17.67
CA GLN A 4 10.95 -5.44 18.67
C GLN A 4 9.97 -6.41 18.02
N LEU A 5 9.31 -6.00 16.93
CA LEU A 5 8.43 -6.88 16.16
C LEU A 5 9.24 -7.97 15.46
N LEU A 6 10.36 -7.61 14.84
CA LEU A 6 11.26 -8.56 14.17
C LEU A 6 11.85 -9.57 15.17
N GLU A 7 12.14 -9.15 16.40
CA GLU A 7 12.57 -10.08 17.45
C GLU A 7 11.44 -11.04 17.83
N LEU A 8 10.22 -10.54 18.01
CA LEU A 8 9.04 -11.36 18.31
C LEU A 8 8.77 -12.41 17.22
N GLN A 9 8.99 -12.04 15.96
CA GLN A 9 8.78 -12.92 14.81
C GLN A 9 9.64 -14.20 14.86
N LYS A 10 10.84 -14.14 15.42
CA LYS A 10 11.74 -15.31 15.54
C LYS A 10 11.09 -16.48 16.29
N GLY A 11 10.19 -16.19 17.22
CA GLY A 11 9.45 -17.18 18.01
C GLY A 11 8.05 -17.53 17.48
N LEU A 12 7.54 -16.79 16.48
CA LEU A 12 6.16 -16.91 15.99
C LEU A 12 6.16 -17.19 14.48
N PRO A 13 6.17 -18.48 14.05
CA PRO A 13 6.35 -18.84 12.64
C PRO A 13 5.23 -18.40 11.70
N ASN A 14 4.09 -17.99 12.25
CA ASN A 14 2.94 -17.47 11.50
C ASN A 14 2.81 -15.94 11.55
N LEU A 15 3.76 -15.24 12.18
CA LEU A 15 3.78 -13.78 12.21
C LEU A 15 4.47 -13.24 10.95
N THR A 16 3.77 -12.37 10.21
CA THR A 16 4.30 -11.64 9.06
C THR A 16 4.32 -10.15 9.39
N ILE A 17 5.44 -9.49 9.14
CA ILE A 17 5.64 -8.07 9.41
C ILE A 17 5.76 -7.37 8.06
N GLY A 18 4.83 -6.46 7.80
CA GLY A 18 4.81 -5.67 6.58
C GLY A 18 4.94 -4.19 6.87
N ILE A 19 5.52 -3.46 5.92
CA ILE A 19 5.42 -2.01 5.85
C ILE A 19 4.28 -1.66 4.90
N HIS A 20 3.41 -0.75 5.34
CA HIS A 20 2.32 -0.22 4.52
C HIS A 20 2.50 1.29 4.37
N SER A 21 2.30 1.80 3.16
CA SER A 21 2.33 3.24 2.88
C SER A 21 1.21 3.65 1.92
N VAL A 22 0.81 4.91 1.99
CA VAL A 22 -0.16 5.51 1.07
C VAL A 22 0.57 6.41 0.08
N ILE A 23 0.38 6.16 -1.21
CA ILE A 23 0.93 6.95 -2.31
C ILE A 23 -0.02 8.10 -2.61
N SER A 24 0.43 9.32 -2.31
CA SER A 24 -0.28 10.58 -2.52
C SER A 24 0.50 11.49 -3.45
N THR A 25 -0.09 12.63 -3.83
CA THR A 25 0.61 13.73 -4.49
C THR A 25 1.90 14.16 -3.78
N PHE A 26 1.98 13.96 -2.46
CA PHE A 26 3.15 14.29 -1.64
C PHE A 26 4.23 13.20 -1.61
N SER A 27 3.90 11.96 -1.95
CA SER A 27 4.81 10.80 -1.78
C SER A 27 5.11 10.05 -3.08
N VAL A 28 4.36 10.27 -4.16
CA VAL A 28 4.52 9.56 -5.43
C VAL A 28 5.93 9.69 -6.02
N GLY A 29 6.56 10.86 -5.87
CA GLY A 29 7.93 11.12 -6.31
C GLY A 29 9.03 10.47 -5.46
N HIS A 30 8.68 9.93 -4.29
CA HIS A 30 9.63 9.38 -3.31
C HIS A 30 9.51 7.86 -3.14
N LEU A 31 8.80 7.18 -4.04
CA LEU A 31 8.52 5.76 -3.88
C LEU A 31 9.80 4.90 -3.89
N ASP A 32 10.82 5.29 -4.66
CA ASP A 32 12.09 4.56 -4.70
C ASP A 32 12.82 4.61 -3.35
N GLU A 33 12.73 5.73 -2.63
CA GLU A 33 13.29 5.88 -1.28
C GLU A 33 12.55 4.98 -0.28
N LEU A 34 11.23 4.89 -0.41
CA LEU A 34 10.40 4.02 0.44
C LEU A 34 10.69 2.54 0.17
N ILE A 35 10.85 2.15 -1.11
CA ILE A 35 11.24 0.80 -1.50
C ILE A 35 12.61 0.46 -0.90
N ALA A 36 13.59 1.37 -1.03
CA ALA A 36 14.93 1.16 -0.48
C ALA A 36 14.91 1.02 1.04
N TYR A 37 14.13 1.84 1.75
CA TYR A 37 13.94 1.71 3.18
C TYR A 37 13.31 0.37 3.55
N ALA A 38 12.25 -0.04 2.85
CA ALA A 38 11.56 -1.29 3.13
C ALA A 38 12.46 -2.51 2.93
N ASP A 39 13.29 -2.52 1.87
CA ASP A 39 14.22 -3.60 1.60
C ASP A 39 15.30 -3.73 2.68
N GLN A 40 15.75 -2.61 3.24
CA GLN A 40 16.75 -2.57 4.31
C GLN A 40 16.15 -2.88 5.69
N SER A 41 14.82 -2.78 5.83
CA SER A 41 14.14 -2.86 7.12
C SER A 41 14.07 -4.27 7.72
N GLY A 42 14.22 -5.31 6.88
CA GLY A 42 14.02 -6.70 7.27
C GLY A 42 12.56 -7.14 7.37
N ALA A 43 11.59 -6.28 6.99
CA ALA A 43 10.19 -6.65 6.87
C ALA A 43 9.98 -7.70 5.77
N ASP A 44 8.94 -8.54 5.91
CA ASP A 44 8.62 -9.60 4.95
C ASP A 44 7.99 -9.07 3.66
N GLN A 45 7.33 -7.91 3.73
CA GLN A 45 6.55 -7.34 2.63
C GLN A 45 6.49 -5.81 2.69
N PHE A 46 6.31 -5.19 1.52
CA PHE A 46 6.08 -3.76 1.39
C PHE A 46 4.94 -3.51 0.43
N ILE A 47 3.83 -3.02 0.97
CA ILE A 47 2.60 -2.82 0.21
C ILE A 47 2.20 -1.35 0.23
N THR A 48 1.56 -0.92 -0.84
CA THR A 48 1.05 0.44 -0.95
C THR A 48 -0.42 0.50 -1.30
N GLU A 49 -1.05 1.63 -0.99
CA GLU A 49 -2.39 1.99 -1.46
C GLU A 49 -2.33 3.38 -2.05
N ILE A 50 -3.17 3.68 -3.04
CA ILE A 50 -3.29 5.05 -3.54
C ILE A 50 -4.11 5.88 -2.56
N ALA A 51 -3.73 7.14 -2.38
CA ALA A 51 -4.54 8.10 -1.63
C ALA A 51 -5.84 8.36 -2.39
N GLU A 52 -6.96 7.98 -1.80
CA GLU A 52 -8.29 8.15 -2.39
C GLU A 52 -9.13 9.16 -1.59
N PRO A 53 -10.03 9.90 -2.25
CA PRO A 53 -11.08 10.65 -1.57
C PRO A 53 -12.06 9.65 -0.93
N ARG A 54 -12.12 9.61 0.39
CA ARG A 54 -12.98 8.71 1.17
C ARG A 54 -13.73 9.49 2.22
N VAL A 55 -15.02 9.21 2.35
CA VAL A 55 -15.89 9.86 3.35
C VAL A 55 -15.47 9.44 4.74
N GLU A 56 -15.14 8.17 4.92
CA GLU A 56 -14.73 7.56 6.19
C GLU A 56 -13.39 8.12 6.71
N LEU A 57 -12.60 8.71 5.82
CA LEU A 57 -11.29 9.30 6.14
C LEU A 57 -11.32 10.85 6.12
N ASP A 58 -12.49 11.46 5.90
CA ASP A 58 -12.66 12.90 5.70
C ASP A 58 -11.71 13.49 4.62
N THR A 59 -11.39 12.70 3.59
CA THR A 59 -10.47 13.11 2.53
C THR A 59 -11.17 13.56 1.24
N VAL A 60 -12.50 13.59 1.24
CA VAL A 60 -13.27 14.06 0.08
C VAL A 60 -12.95 15.51 -0.24
N GLY A 61 -12.57 15.79 -1.49
CA GLY A 61 -12.21 17.12 -1.96
C GLY A 61 -10.75 17.53 -1.71
N LEU A 62 -9.95 16.70 -1.03
CA LEU A 62 -8.53 16.97 -0.83
C LEU A 62 -7.71 16.59 -2.09
N PRO A 63 -6.69 17.38 -2.49
CA PRO A 63 -5.86 17.11 -3.65
C PRO A 63 -4.75 16.09 -3.35
N ILE A 64 -5.14 14.92 -2.82
CA ILE A 64 -4.20 13.90 -2.33
C ILE A 64 -3.93 12.79 -3.35
N THR A 65 -4.87 12.54 -4.28
CA THR A 65 -4.72 11.50 -5.29
C THR A 65 -3.72 11.96 -6.37
N PRO A 66 -2.63 11.22 -6.63
CA PRO A 66 -1.72 11.53 -7.72
C PRO A 66 -2.41 11.52 -9.09
N ASP A 67 -1.85 12.24 -10.06
CA ASP A 67 -2.27 12.08 -11.45
C ASP A 67 -1.88 10.70 -12.01
N LYS A 68 -2.53 10.32 -13.12
CA LYS A 68 -2.43 8.97 -13.67
C LYS A 68 -1.01 8.66 -14.18
N GLU A 69 -0.33 9.64 -14.78
CA GLU A 69 1.00 9.47 -15.33
C GLU A 69 2.02 9.26 -14.20
N ALA A 70 2.02 10.14 -13.21
CA ALA A 70 2.92 10.04 -12.05
C ALA A 70 2.70 8.74 -11.27
N TYR A 71 1.43 8.37 -11.03
CA TYR A 71 1.13 7.11 -10.35
C TYR A 71 1.57 5.89 -11.17
N ALA A 72 1.29 5.87 -12.48
CA ALA A 72 1.64 4.75 -13.35
C ALA A 72 3.16 4.52 -13.37
N GLU A 73 3.94 5.60 -13.49
CA GLU A 73 5.40 5.53 -13.49
C GLU A 73 5.95 4.98 -12.18
N ALA A 74 5.44 5.48 -11.04
CA ALA A 74 5.87 5.02 -9.73
C ALA A 74 5.48 3.55 -9.49
N ILE A 75 4.24 3.18 -9.81
CA ILE A 75 3.73 1.85 -9.50
C ILE A 75 4.34 0.77 -10.41
N ASP A 76 4.75 1.11 -11.65
CA ASP A 76 5.48 0.18 -12.50
C ASP A 76 6.85 -0.19 -11.90
N ARG A 77 7.53 0.76 -11.25
CA ARG A 77 8.75 0.47 -10.47
C ARG A 77 8.45 -0.43 -9.28
N LEU A 78 7.36 -0.20 -8.56
CA LEU A 78 6.97 -1.06 -7.43
C LEU A 78 6.61 -2.48 -7.88
N ILE A 79 5.86 -2.64 -8.97
CA ILE A 79 5.54 -3.96 -9.53
C ILE A 79 6.84 -4.70 -9.89
N ALA A 80 7.76 -4.04 -10.60
CA ALA A 80 9.05 -4.64 -10.95
C ALA A 80 9.86 -5.03 -9.70
N TYR A 81 9.85 -4.21 -8.65
CA TYR A 81 10.46 -4.53 -7.36
C TYR A 81 9.84 -5.79 -6.76
N VAL A 82 8.51 -5.86 -6.65
CA VAL A 82 7.80 -7.02 -6.07
C VAL A 82 8.09 -8.29 -6.89
N GLU A 83 8.04 -8.21 -8.22
CA GLU A 83 8.31 -9.36 -9.12
C GLU A 83 9.76 -9.83 -9.07
N SER A 84 10.71 -8.96 -8.71
CA SER A 84 12.13 -9.33 -8.54
C SER A 84 12.40 -10.13 -7.26
N LYS A 85 11.48 -10.12 -6.28
CA LYS A 85 11.65 -10.71 -4.96
C LYS A 85 11.04 -12.11 -4.89
N ARG A 86 11.54 -12.91 -3.94
CA ARG A 86 10.99 -14.24 -3.62
C ARG A 86 10.43 -14.27 -2.21
N PHE A 87 9.14 -13.99 -2.11
CA PHE A 87 8.40 -14.03 -0.84
C PHE A 87 8.10 -15.44 -0.35
N ARG A 88 7.86 -15.58 0.96
CA ARG A 88 7.50 -16.83 1.64
C ARG A 88 6.26 -16.61 2.53
N GLY A 89 5.63 -17.71 2.97
CA GLY A 89 4.49 -17.63 3.88
C GLY A 89 3.35 -16.78 3.35
N MET A 90 2.75 -15.97 4.23
CA MET A 90 1.63 -15.08 3.88
C MET A 90 2.03 -13.96 2.93
N ALA A 91 3.25 -13.43 3.04
CA ALA A 91 3.74 -12.36 2.17
C ALA A 91 3.67 -12.74 0.69
N ARG A 92 3.94 -14.01 0.34
CA ARG A 92 3.82 -14.50 -1.04
C ARG A 92 2.41 -14.31 -1.60
N PHE A 93 1.38 -14.58 -0.79
CA PHE A 93 0.01 -14.43 -1.24
C PHE A 93 -0.35 -12.95 -1.32
N THR A 94 -0.09 -12.19 -0.26
CA THR A 94 -0.43 -10.76 -0.21
C THR A 94 0.22 -10.00 -1.36
N GLU A 95 1.49 -10.22 -1.66
CA GLU A 95 2.21 -9.53 -2.73
C GLU A 95 1.67 -9.89 -4.12
N ALA A 96 1.28 -11.16 -4.35
CA ALA A 96 0.65 -11.57 -5.61
C ALA A 96 -0.70 -10.87 -5.84
N PHE A 97 -1.53 -10.76 -4.81
CA PHE A 97 -2.78 -9.98 -4.88
C PHE A 97 -2.51 -8.49 -5.06
N ARG A 98 -1.44 -7.96 -4.44
CA ARG A 98 -1.09 -6.55 -4.52
C ARG A 98 -0.65 -6.14 -5.92
N VAL A 99 0.09 -6.98 -6.65
CA VAL A 99 0.40 -6.73 -8.07
C VAL A 99 -0.88 -6.52 -8.90
N GLU A 100 -1.89 -7.35 -8.71
CA GLU A 100 -3.17 -7.20 -9.42
C GLU A 100 -3.97 -5.97 -8.97
N TYR A 101 -3.94 -5.66 -7.67
CA TYR A 101 -4.49 -4.41 -7.15
C TYR A 101 -3.81 -3.18 -7.79
N TYR A 102 -2.49 -3.17 -7.94
CA TYR A 102 -1.77 -2.06 -8.57
C TYR A 102 -2.17 -1.84 -10.02
N LYS A 103 -2.29 -2.94 -10.78
CA LYS A 103 -2.79 -2.91 -12.17
C LYS A 103 -4.24 -2.39 -12.23
N LEU A 104 -5.08 -2.80 -11.29
CA LEU A 104 -6.46 -2.32 -11.17
C LEU A 104 -6.49 -0.81 -10.89
N VAL A 105 -5.67 -0.30 -9.98
CA VAL A 105 -5.63 1.15 -9.69
C VAL A 105 -5.22 1.96 -10.91
N LYS A 106 -4.21 1.51 -11.68
CA LYS A 106 -3.85 2.16 -12.96
C LYS A 106 -5.05 2.27 -13.90
N ARG A 107 -5.83 1.18 -14.01
CA ARG A 107 -7.04 1.13 -14.84
C ARG A 107 -8.14 2.06 -14.32
N ILE A 108 -8.38 2.12 -13.01
CA ILE A 108 -9.35 3.04 -12.39
C ILE A 108 -8.99 4.50 -12.68
N LEU A 109 -7.71 4.87 -12.57
CA LEU A 109 -7.26 6.23 -12.87
C LEU A 109 -7.41 6.59 -14.35
N ASP A 110 -7.19 5.64 -15.25
CA ASP A 110 -7.32 5.87 -16.69
C ASP A 110 -8.79 5.93 -17.15
N GLU A 111 -9.63 5.01 -16.67
CA GLU A 111 -11.05 4.95 -16.98
C GLU A 111 -11.87 6.01 -16.23
N LYS A 112 -11.32 6.57 -15.13
CA LYS A 112 -12.02 7.45 -14.18
C LYS A 112 -13.33 6.85 -13.67
N ASP A 113 -13.36 5.52 -13.57
CA ASP A 113 -14.51 4.76 -13.13
C ASP A 113 -14.07 3.74 -12.07
N GLN A 114 -14.89 3.57 -11.04
CA GLN A 114 -14.67 2.52 -10.07
C GLN A 114 -15.12 1.19 -10.68
N VAL A 115 -14.15 0.48 -11.24
CA VAL A 115 -14.33 -0.83 -11.88
C VAL A 115 -14.95 -1.87 -10.94
N ILE A 116 -14.78 -1.71 -9.62
CA ILE A 116 -15.35 -2.59 -8.59
C ILE A 116 -16.27 -1.77 -7.69
N PRO A 117 -17.54 -2.19 -7.48
CA PRO A 117 -18.43 -1.54 -6.52
C PRO A 117 -17.82 -1.51 -5.11
N CYS A 118 -18.01 -0.40 -4.40
CA CYS A 118 -17.59 -0.31 -3.00
C CYS A 118 -18.44 -1.27 -2.13
N TYR A 119 -17.77 -2.26 -1.54
CA TYR A 119 -18.35 -3.19 -0.55
C TYR A 119 -17.89 -2.85 0.88
N ALA A 120 -17.59 -1.58 1.17
CA ALA A 120 -17.28 -1.15 2.52
C ALA A 120 -18.39 -1.65 3.47
N GLY A 121 -17.98 -2.27 4.58
CA GLY A 121 -18.90 -2.83 5.56
C GLY A 121 -19.88 -1.76 6.06
N TRP A 122 -21.07 -2.18 6.50
CA TRP A 122 -22.11 -1.27 7.02
C TRP A 122 -21.64 -0.37 8.17
N ALA A 123 -20.50 -0.69 8.79
CA ALA A 123 -19.82 0.13 9.77
C ALA A 123 -18.29 0.03 9.58
N SER A 124 -17.61 1.17 9.64
CA SER A 124 -16.17 1.29 9.87
C SER A 124 -15.95 2.16 11.12
N ALA A 125 -14.90 1.87 11.88
CA ALA A 125 -14.51 2.67 13.05
C ALA A 125 -13.00 2.85 13.02
N GLN A 126 -12.56 4.10 13.13
CA GLN A 126 -11.15 4.49 13.19
C GLN A 126 -11.00 5.47 14.36
N ILE A 127 -9.81 5.55 14.93
CA ILE A 127 -9.47 6.56 15.96
C ILE A 127 -8.33 7.39 15.40
N TYR A 128 -8.60 8.67 15.13
CA TYR A 128 -7.65 9.64 14.66
C TYR A 128 -6.68 10.07 15.77
N ALA A 129 -5.60 10.74 15.38
CA ALA A 129 -4.58 11.22 16.30
C ALA A 129 -5.11 12.26 17.32
N ASP A 130 -6.21 12.94 17.00
CA ASP A 130 -6.92 13.88 17.88
C ASP A 130 -7.95 13.19 18.81
N GLY A 131 -8.11 11.87 18.69
CA GLY A 131 -9.03 11.07 19.48
C GLY A 131 -10.47 11.01 18.95
N THR A 132 -10.73 11.52 17.74
CA THR A 132 -12.01 11.33 17.04
C THR A 132 -12.11 9.99 16.34
#